data_AF-A0A7R9SNA1-F1
#
_entry.id   AF-A0A7R9SNA1-F1
#
_cell.length_a   1.000
_cell.length_b   1.000
_cell.length_c   1.000
_cell.angle_alpha   90.00
_cell.angle_beta   90.00
_cell.angle_gamma   90.00
#
_symmetry.space_group_name_H-M   'P 1'
#
loop_
_entity.id
_entity.type
_entity.pdbx_description
1 polymer ?
#
loop_
_entity_poly.entity_id
_entity_poly.type
_entity_poly.pdbx_seq_one_letter_code
_entity_poly.pdbx_strand_id
1 'polypeptide(L)'
;PQGSRPPPPPGPQGSRPPPPPGPQGSRPPPPGSQGLKASQLVRGMQLEKHLPEGQPPPPGPPGPPPPPGPPGPPPPPAPPGQSNPPVYREYNGSNNNVGNPTWGMPFTVFRRLLSPEYADGVSKPRVSSTGGSLPSARFVSSTVVRNDDTPFEHISHMLMQWGQFLDHDLTLTPTVRTSTGGAITCCLNGEVIPPGTANADCFPIEVKADDPFYSEFSVHCLNFVRSACGLPNCTLTTREQMNALTTYIDGSQIYGSSETKAISLRTFTGGELLMSNTADHQLLPVDPKSCTNATKGIQCYRAGDDRVNEQPNLATMHTIWAREHNRIARALVSLNPTWTDEMVFQEARRIVGAELQHITYNEFLPIVLGEKVIKKAGLLPDPVGHKNLYDKSINPTISNEFSTAAYRFGHSLIDGNF
;
A
#
# COMPACT_ATOMS: atom_id res chain seq x y z
N PRO A 1 4.31 -60.86 56.33
CA PRO A 1 4.64 -61.99 55.43
C PRO A 1 3.56 -62.14 54.36
N GLN A 2 3.93 -61.92 53.08
CA GLN A 2 3.28 -62.34 51.82
C GLN A 2 1.75 -62.13 51.70
N GLY A 3 1.18 -61.39 50.77
CA GLY A 3 1.59 -61.12 49.39
C GLY A 3 0.32 -61.25 48.54
N SER A 4 -0.05 -60.22 47.80
CA SER A 4 -1.14 -60.29 46.82
C SER A 4 -0.76 -59.45 45.61
N ARG A 5 -0.47 -60.14 44.50
CA ARG A 5 -0.18 -59.55 43.18
C ARG A 5 -1.42 -58.82 42.65
N PRO A 6 -1.27 -57.65 42.02
CA PRO A 6 -2.34 -57.05 41.23
C PRO A 6 -2.42 -57.66 39.81
N PRO A 7 -3.60 -57.64 39.16
CA PRO A 7 -3.82 -58.15 37.81
C PRO A 7 -3.22 -57.22 36.73
N PRO A 8 -3.00 -57.74 35.49
CA PRO A 8 -2.34 -57.01 34.42
C PRO A 8 -3.24 -55.94 33.76
N PRO A 9 -2.65 -54.94 33.09
CA PRO A 9 -3.39 -53.83 32.48
C PRO A 9 -4.13 -54.27 31.19
N PRO A 10 -5.30 -53.67 30.89
CA PRO A 10 -5.96 -53.87 29.60
C PRO A 10 -5.22 -53.11 28.48
N GLY A 11 -5.02 -53.80 27.36
CA GLY A 11 -4.37 -53.30 26.15
C GLY A 11 -5.19 -52.25 25.37
N PRO A 12 -4.60 -51.69 24.29
CA PRO A 12 -5.08 -50.48 23.65
C PRO A 12 -6.33 -50.73 22.79
N GLN A 13 -7.39 -49.97 23.03
CA GLN A 13 -8.55 -49.91 22.14
C GLN A 13 -8.21 -49.01 20.94
N GLY A 14 -8.19 -49.60 19.75
CA GLY A 14 -8.06 -48.88 18.49
C GLY A 14 -9.28 -48.00 18.23
N SER A 15 -9.03 -46.72 17.95
CA SER A 15 -10.02 -45.75 17.50
C SER A 15 -10.38 -46.00 16.03
N ARG A 16 -11.67 -46.21 15.76
CA ARG A 16 -12.23 -46.16 14.40
C ARG A 16 -12.48 -44.69 14.00
N PRO A 17 -12.22 -44.30 12.74
CA PRO A 17 -12.53 -42.96 12.24
C PRO A 17 -14.05 -42.75 12.10
N PRO A 18 -14.54 -41.49 12.21
CA PRO A 18 -15.96 -41.19 12.11
C PRO A 18 -16.49 -41.29 10.66
N PRO A 19 -17.78 -41.61 10.46
CA PRO A 19 -18.39 -41.68 9.15
C PRO A 19 -18.69 -40.28 8.57
N PRO A 20 -18.79 -40.15 7.24
CA PRO A 20 -19.02 -38.86 6.57
C PRO A 20 -20.46 -38.35 6.79
N PRO A 21 -20.67 -37.01 6.79
CA PRO A 21 -22.00 -36.44 6.99
C PRO A 21 -22.89 -36.63 5.75
N GLY A 22 -24.10 -37.13 5.98
CA GLY A 22 -25.16 -37.28 4.97
C GLY A 22 -25.90 -35.96 4.66
N PRO A 23 -26.69 -35.92 3.58
CA PRO A 23 -27.29 -34.70 3.04
C PRO A 23 -28.44 -34.19 3.93
N GLN A 24 -28.36 -32.93 4.36
CA GLN A 24 -29.44 -32.28 5.10
C GLN A 24 -30.57 -31.86 4.15
N GLY A 25 -31.75 -32.43 4.37
CA GLY A 25 -33.00 -32.00 3.76
C GLY A 25 -33.49 -30.67 4.37
N SER A 26 -33.96 -29.78 3.49
CA SER A 26 -34.51 -28.47 3.82
C SER A 26 -35.94 -28.57 4.37
N ARG A 27 -36.22 -27.85 5.46
CA ARG A 27 -37.59 -27.48 5.89
C ARG A 27 -37.83 -25.99 5.61
N PRO A 28 -39.05 -25.58 5.21
CA PRO A 28 -39.32 -24.24 4.70
C PRO A 28 -39.53 -23.20 5.82
N PRO A 29 -39.25 -21.90 5.57
CA PRO A 29 -39.52 -20.80 6.49
C PRO A 29 -40.98 -20.29 6.40
N PRO A 30 -41.47 -19.59 7.45
CA PRO A 30 -42.86 -19.10 7.54
C PRO A 30 -43.12 -17.85 6.69
N PRO A 31 -44.40 -17.51 6.40
CA PRO A 31 -44.74 -16.50 5.40
C PRO A 31 -44.78 -15.07 5.97
N GLY A 32 -44.27 -14.11 5.18
CA GLY A 32 -44.77 -12.74 5.17
C GLY A 32 -43.79 -11.63 5.56
N SER A 33 -43.13 -11.05 4.56
CA SER A 33 -43.11 -9.59 4.33
C SER A 33 -42.40 -9.31 3.01
N GLN A 34 -43.09 -8.57 2.14
CA GLN A 34 -42.79 -8.35 0.73
C GLN A 34 -41.48 -7.56 0.52
N GLY A 35 -40.61 -8.10 -0.33
CA GLY A 35 -39.48 -7.39 -0.93
C GLY A 35 -39.47 -7.65 -2.43
N LEU A 36 -39.63 -6.57 -3.20
CA LEU A 36 -39.70 -6.57 -4.66
C LEU A 36 -38.44 -7.20 -5.28
N LYS A 37 -38.62 -8.22 -6.12
CA LYS A 37 -37.54 -8.81 -6.92
C LYS A 37 -37.20 -7.88 -8.09
N ALA A 38 -35.91 -7.56 -8.21
CA ALA A 38 -35.30 -6.86 -9.33
C ALA A 38 -35.24 -7.75 -10.59
N SER A 39 -36.39 -7.99 -11.22
CA SER A 39 -36.45 -8.67 -12.53
C SER A 39 -37.60 -8.21 -13.44
N GLN A 40 -38.15 -7.01 -13.21
CA GLN A 40 -39.14 -6.41 -14.11
C GLN A 40 -38.95 -4.90 -14.18
N LEU A 41 -38.07 -4.42 -15.08
CA LEU A 41 -38.07 -3.05 -15.61
C LEU A 41 -37.12 -2.95 -16.81
N VAL A 42 -37.32 -3.79 -17.82
CA VAL A 42 -36.82 -3.52 -19.19
C VAL A 42 -37.89 -3.96 -20.17
N ARG A 43 -38.87 -3.09 -20.42
CA ARG A 43 -39.74 -3.15 -21.60
C ARG A 43 -40.46 -1.82 -21.74
N GLY A 44 -39.98 -0.99 -22.64
CA GLY A 44 -40.65 0.26 -22.99
C GLY A 44 -39.72 1.22 -23.71
N MET A 45 -39.44 0.95 -24.98
CA MET A 45 -39.32 1.97 -26.02
C MET A 45 -39.27 1.24 -27.37
N GLN A 46 -40.43 1.20 -28.02
CA GLN A 46 -40.61 0.75 -29.39
C GLN A 46 -40.43 1.94 -30.33
N LEU A 47 -39.66 1.68 -31.39
CA LEU A 47 -39.95 2.00 -32.79
C LEU A 47 -40.18 3.47 -33.15
N GLU A 48 -39.15 4.10 -33.70
CA GLU A 48 -39.32 5.03 -34.81
C GLU A 48 -38.72 4.42 -36.10
N LYS A 49 -39.56 4.41 -37.13
CA LYS A 49 -39.24 3.97 -38.50
C LYS A 49 -38.27 4.97 -39.13
N HIS A 50 -37.21 4.49 -39.79
CA HIS A 50 -36.45 5.28 -40.76
C HIS A 50 -36.42 4.53 -42.10
N LEU A 51 -36.80 5.25 -43.16
CA LEU A 51 -36.73 4.85 -44.56
C LEU A 51 -35.26 4.86 -45.04
N PRO A 52 -34.90 4.14 -46.11
CA PRO A 52 -33.50 3.99 -46.53
C PRO A 52 -33.06 5.15 -47.44
N GLU A 53 -32.09 5.93 -46.98
CA GLU A 53 -31.24 6.77 -47.85
C GLU A 53 -29.84 6.15 -47.92
N GLY A 54 -29.26 6.17 -49.13
CA GLY A 54 -28.05 5.43 -49.49
C GLY A 54 -26.80 5.84 -48.70
N GLN A 55 -26.02 4.84 -48.28
CA GLN A 55 -24.73 5.03 -47.61
C GLN A 55 -23.67 5.55 -48.60
N PRO A 56 -22.94 6.63 -48.27
CA PRO A 56 -21.64 6.92 -48.89
C PRO A 56 -20.56 5.95 -48.36
N PRO A 57 -19.47 5.72 -49.11
CA PRO A 57 -18.45 4.74 -48.73
C PRO A 57 -17.75 5.10 -47.41
N PRO A 58 -17.22 4.09 -46.68
CA PRO A 58 -16.59 4.32 -45.38
C PRO A 58 -15.35 5.20 -45.51
N PRO A 59 -15.11 6.14 -44.57
CA PRO A 59 -13.87 6.90 -44.53
C PRO A 59 -12.70 5.96 -44.24
N GLY A 60 -11.57 6.21 -44.92
CA GLY A 60 -10.34 5.47 -44.71
C GLY A 60 -9.83 5.57 -43.27
N PRO A 61 -8.90 4.69 -42.86
CA PRO A 61 -8.35 4.69 -41.50
C PRO A 61 -7.72 6.06 -41.18
N PRO A 62 -7.94 6.60 -39.97
CA PRO A 62 -7.31 7.86 -39.57
C PRO A 62 -5.80 7.71 -39.57
N GLY A 63 -5.12 8.68 -40.16
CA GLY A 63 -3.65 8.77 -40.12
C GLY A 63 -3.14 8.86 -38.68
N PRO A 64 -1.88 8.49 -38.43
CA PRO A 64 -1.27 8.61 -37.11
C PRO A 64 -1.33 10.07 -36.63
N PRO A 65 -1.58 10.30 -35.33
CA PRO A 65 -1.57 11.64 -34.76
C PRO A 65 -0.18 12.27 -34.95
N PRO A 66 -0.10 13.61 -35.13
CA PRO A 66 1.19 14.29 -35.17
C PRO A 66 1.93 14.06 -33.85
N PRO A 67 3.27 13.94 -33.90
CA PRO A 67 4.07 13.81 -32.69
C PRO A 67 3.80 14.99 -31.74
N PRO A 68 3.81 14.77 -30.41
CA PRO A 68 3.70 15.87 -29.45
C PRO A 68 4.77 16.91 -29.76
N GLY A 69 4.36 18.18 -29.82
CA GLY A 69 5.32 19.27 -29.89
C GLY A 69 6.30 19.19 -28.71
N PRO A 70 7.56 19.63 -28.88
CA PRO A 70 8.51 19.65 -27.78
C PRO A 70 7.92 20.48 -26.63
N PRO A 71 8.08 20.05 -25.37
CA PRO A 71 7.65 20.85 -24.23
C PRO A 71 8.27 22.24 -24.35
N GLY A 72 7.43 23.26 -24.19
CA GLY A 72 7.89 24.64 -24.15
C GLY A 72 8.99 24.80 -23.09
N PRO A 73 9.97 25.70 -23.29
CA PRO A 73 11.01 25.91 -22.31
C PRO A 73 10.37 26.27 -20.95
N PRO A 74 10.91 25.73 -19.84
CA PRO A 74 10.41 26.09 -18.52
C PRO A 74 10.49 27.61 -18.34
N PRO A 75 9.52 28.23 -17.65
CA PRO A 75 9.59 29.65 -17.33
C PRO A 75 10.92 29.95 -16.61
N PRO A 76 11.54 31.12 -16.86
CA PRO A 76 12.79 31.48 -16.22
C PRO A 76 12.63 31.43 -14.68
N PRO A 77 13.68 31.02 -13.94
CA PRO A 77 13.64 31.00 -12.48
C PRO A 77 13.26 32.38 -11.95
N ALA A 78 12.32 32.43 -11.00
CA ALA A 78 12.00 33.66 -10.31
C ALA A 78 13.27 34.24 -9.64
N PRO A 79 13.44 35.58 -9.62
CA PRO A 79 14.57 36.20 -8.93
C PRO A 79 14.68 35.73 -7.48
N PRO A 80 15.90 35.55 -6.94
CA PRO A 80 16.06 35.13 -5.55
C PRO A 80 15.48 36.19 -4.61
N GLY A 81 14.45 35.82 -3.83
CA GLY A 81 13.97 36.62 -2.70
C GLY A 81 12.52 37.11 -2.73
N GLN A 82 11.75 36.85 -3.78
CA GLN A 82 10.31 37.17 -3.81
C GLN A 82 9.47 36.14 -4.60
N SER A 83 9.61 34.85 -4.30
CA SER A 83 8.52 33.93 -4.63
C SER A 83 7.50 33.98 -3.49
N ASN A 84 6.26 34.34 -3.80
CA ASN A 84 5.16 33.93 -2.92
C ASN A 84 5.31 32.43 -2.65
N PRO A 85 5.04 31.96 -1.42
CA PRO A 85 5.08 30.53 -1.16
C PRO A 85 4.22 29.81 -2.21
N PRO A 86 4.69 28.68 -2.76
CA PRO A 86 3.96 27.97 -3.78
C PRO A 86 2.56 27.63 -3.27
N VAL A 87 1.55 27.86 -4.11
CA VAL A 87 0.14 27.66 -3.74
C VAL A 87 -0.16 26.18 -3.49
N TYR A 88 0.54 25.29 -4.20
CA TYR A 88 0.36 23.85 -4.15
C TYR A 88 1.61 23.16 -3.60
N ARG A 89 1.42 21.95 -3.06
CA ARG A 89 2.53 21.12 -2.57
C ARG A 89 3.33 20.56 -3.73
N GLU A 90 4.65 20.56 -3.62
CA GLU A 90 5.52 19.85 -4.57
C GLU A 90 5.24 18.34 -4.55
N TYR A 91 5.41 17.66 -5.69
CA TYR A 91 5.20 16.20 -5.79
C TYR A 91 6.17 15.39 -4.93
N ASN A 92 7.36 15.92 -4.69
CA ASN A 92 8.39 15.31 -3.84
C ASN A 92 8.36 15.86 -2.40
N GLY A 93 7.34 16.61 -2.01
CA GLY A 93 7.20 17.16 -0.65
C GLY A 93 8.23 18.23 -0.27
N SER A 94 9.12 18.64 -1.19
CA SER A 94 10.11 19.69 -0.93
C SER A 94 9.45 21.04 -0.63
N ASN A 95 10.18 21.92 0.05
CA ASN A 95 9.74 23.27 0.42
C ASN A 95 8.49 23.34 1.32
N ASN A 96 7.99 22.22 1.85
CA ASN A 96 6.89 22.22 2.82
C ASN A 96 7.30 22.98 4.10
N ASN A 97 8.52 22.72 4.59
CA ASN A 97 9.15 23.53 5.61
C ASN A 97 10.12 24.53 4.97
N VAL A 98 9.82 25.83 5.06
CA VAL A 98 10.62 26.91 4.45
C VAL A 98 12.05 26.99 5.03
N GLY A 99 12.22 26.65 6.32
CA GLY A 99 13.54 26.65 6.97
C GLY A 99 14.36 25.39 6.70
N ASN A 100 13.70 24.28 6.41
CA ASN A 100 14.32 22.99 6.11
C ASN A 100 13.67 22.35 4.87
N PRO A 101 13.99 22.84 3.65
CA PRO A 101 13.28 22.46 2.43
C PRO A 101 13.30 20.97 2.08
N THR A 102 14.24 20.21 2.65
CA THR A 102 14.41 18.77 2.40
C THR A 102 13.65 17.89 3.38
N TRP A 103 13.06 18.44 4.43
CA TRP A 103 12.30 17.66 5.40
C TRP A 103 11.07 17.05 4.75
N GLY A 104 10.93 15.73 4.94
CA GLY A 104 9.83 14.96 4.37
C GLY A 104 9.95 14.64 2.88
N MET A 105 11.08 14.94 2.23
CA MET A 105 11.32 14.53 0.84
C MET A 105 11.59 13.02 0.73
N PRO A 106 11.23 12.39 -0.40
CA PRO A 106 11.68 11.06 -0.77
C PRO A 106 13.20 10.94 -0.84
N PHE A 107 13.68 9.71 -0.70
CA PHE A 107 15.08 9.32 -0.67
C PHE A 107 15.91 10.06 0.40
N THR A 108 15.26 10.49 1.48
CA THR A 108 15.91 10.98 2.69
C THR A 108 15.90 9.92 3.78
N VAL A 109 16.86 9.98 4.70
CA VAL A 109 16.94 9.04 5.82
C VAL A 109 15.75 9.19 6.76
N PHE A 110 15.28 8.07 7.31
CA PHE A 110 14.34 8.13 8.41
C PHE A 110 14.97 8.85 9.61
N ARG A 111 14.14 9.49 10.43
CA ARG A 111 14.60 9.91 11.76
C ARG A 111 14.63 8.70 12.70
N ARG A 112 15.33 8.85 13.81
CA ARG A 112 15.47 7.83 14.85
C ARG A 112 14.78 8.32 16.13
N LEU A 113 13.96 7.47 16.76
CA LEU A 113 13.51 7.73 18.13
C LEU A 113 14.61 7.38 19.12
N LEU A 114 15.39 6.34 18.82
CA LEU A 114 16.56 5.91 19.58
C LEU A 114 17.74 5.62 18.65
N SER A 115 18.96 5.71 19.17
CA SER A 115 20.17 5.38 18.41
C SER A 115 20.10 3.94 17.86
N PRO A 116 20.54 3.69 16.62
CA PRO A 116 20.55 2.36 16.02
C PRO A 116 21.46 1.38 16.77
N GLU A 117 21.00 0.13 16.93
CA GLU A 117 21.75 -0.96 17.55
C GLU A 117 22.19 -1.99 16.50
N TYR A 118 23.45 -1.93 16.07
CA TYR A 118 24.10 -2.93 15.23
C TYR A 118 25.21 -3.64 16.01
N ALA A 119 25.51 -4.90 15.67
CA ALA A 119 26.48 -5.72 16.40
C ALA A 119 27.91 -5.14 16.39
N ASP A 120 28.27 -4.42 15.32
CA ASP A 120 29.54 -3.72 15.18
C ASP A 120 29.43 -2.19 15.37
N GLY A 121 28.26 -1.70 15.82
CA GLY A 121 27.96 -0.27 15.92
C GLY A 121 27.79 0.45 14.57
N VAL A 122 27.95 -0.25 13.45
CA VAL A 122 27.95 0.34 12.10
C VAL A 122 26.83 -0.23 11.25
N SER A 123 26.84 -1.54 10.96
CA SER A 123 25.87 -2.10 10.02
C SER A 123 25.59 -3.59 10.18
N LYS A 124 26.38 -4.36 10.93
CA LYS A 124 26.11 -5.80 11.08
C LYS A 124 24.82 -6.02 11.89
N PRO A 125 23.88 -6.84 11.40
CA PRO A 125 22.68 -7.18 12.15
C PRO A 125 22.98 -7.56 13.59
N ARG A 126 22.09 -7.17 14.50
CA ARG A 126 22.26 -7.33 15.94
C ARG A 126 22.48 -8.81 16.31
N VAL A 127 23.30 -9.03 17.33
CA VAL A 127 23.52 -10.34 17.97
C VAL A 127 22.98 -10.33 19.41
N SER A 128 22.90 -11.49 20.05
CA SER A 128 22.53 -11.60 21.46
C SER A 128 23.47 -10.77 22.35
N SER A 129 22.98 -10.34 23.52
CA SER A 129 23.82 -9.69 24.55
C SER A 129 24.98 -10.57 25.03
N THR A 130 24.87 -11.89 24.84
CA THR A 130 25.93 -12.88 25.14
C THR A 130 26.93 -13.09 23.98
N GLY A 131 26.75 -12.40 22.85
CA GLY A 131 27.57 -12.54 21.64
C GLY A 131 27.15 -13.68 20.70
N GLY A 132 26.16 -14.50 21.09
CA GLY A 132 25.61 -15.57 20.25
C GLY A 132 24.55 -15.09 19.24
N SER A 133 24.07 -16.00 18.39
CA SER A 133 22.99 -15.72 17.44
C SER A 133 21.66 -15.42 18.15
N LEU A 134 20.87 -14.51 17.58
CA LEU A 134 19.48 -14.32 17.97
C LEU A 134 18.60 -15.45 17.39
N PRO A 135 17.45 -15.77 18.01
CA PRO A 135 16.48 -16.66 17.40
C PRO A 135 16.06 -16.16 16.01
N SER A 136 15.88 -17.07 15.05
CA SER A 136 15.43 -16.67 13.70
C SER A 136 14.03 -16.06 13.75
N ALA A 137 13.73 -15.11 12.86
CA ALA A 137 12.42 -14.48 12.79
C ALA A 137 11.30 -15.52 12.53
N ARG A 138 11.59 -16.57 11.75
CA ARG A 138 10.65 -17.68 11.52
C ARG A 138 10.37 -18.46 12.81
N PHE A 139 11.41 -18.79 13.58
CA PHE A 139 11.24 -19.48 14.86
C PHE A 139 10.39 -18.67 15.84
N VAL A 140 10.63 -17.34 15.92
CA VAL A 140 9.79 -16.45 16.75
C VAL A 140 8.36 -16.42 16.23
N SER A 141 8.16 -16.32 14.91
CA SER A 141 6.83 -16.33 14.28
C SER A 141 6.05 -17.61 14.61
N SER A 142 6.63 -18.79 14.43
CA SER A 142 5.94 -20.05 14.70
C SER A 142 5.72 -20.35 16.19
N THR A 143 6.49 -19.70 17.07
CA THR A 143 6.37 -19.90 18.53
C THR A 143 5.44 -18.90 19.20
N VAL A 144 5.44 -17.64 18.77
CA VAL A 144 4.79 -16.53 19.47
C VAL A 144 3.54 -16.04 18.76
N VAL A 145 3.52 -16.02 17.42
CA VAL A 145 2.39 -15.51 16.64
C VAL A 145 1.35 -16.61 16.51
N ARG A 146 0.16 -16.39 17.07
CA ARG A 146 -0.96 -17.32 16.95
C ARG A 146 -1.77 -17.02 15.70
N ASN A 147 -2.32 -18.07 15.11
CA ASN A 147 -3.27 -17.96 14.02
C ASN A 147 -4.69 -18.17 14.58
N ASP A 148 -5.19 -17.16 15.28
CA ASP A 148 -6.50 -17.18 15.91
C ASP A 148 -7.48 -16.36 15.06
N ASP A 149 -8.56 -16.98 14.59
CA ASP A 149 -9.66 -16.29 13.90
C ASP A 149 -10.67 -15.77 14.93
N THR A 150 -10.44 -14.53 15.39
CA THR A 150 -11.29 -13.86 16.38
C THR A 150 -11.71 -12.48 15.86
N PRO A 151 -12.79 -12.39 15.05
CA PRO A 151 -13.21 -11.14 14.44
C PRO A 151 -13.76 -10.15 15.47
N PHE A 152 -13.49 -8.86 15.25
CA PHE A 152 -14.08 -7.78 16.03
C PHE A 152 -15.45 -7.39 15.45
N GLU A 153 -16.53 -7.59 16.19
CA GLU A 153 -17.90 -7.36 15.70
C GLU A 153 -18.23 -5.90 15.32
N HIS A 154 -17.42 -4.93 15.75
CA HIS A 154 -17.68 -3.50 15.57
C HIS A 154 -16.64 -2.79 14.70
N ILE A 155 -15.70 -3.53 14.12
CA ILE A 155 -14.65 -2.97 13.27
C ILE A 155 -14.70 -3.70 11.94
N SER A 156 -14.92 -2.95 10.86
CA SER A 156 -14.88 -3.51 9.52
C SER A 156 -13.42 -3.70 9.06
N HIS A 157 -13.23 -4.60 8.10
CA HIS A 157 -11.93 -4.82 7.44
C HIS A 157 -11.38 -3.56 6.75
N MET A 158 -12.25 -2.56 6.50
CA MET A 158 -11.83 -1.24 6.03
C MET A 158 -10.82 -0.55 6.96
N LEU A 159 -10.84 -0.84 8.27
CA LEU A 159 -9.80 -0.31 9.18
C LEU A 159 -8.41 -0.81 8.78
N MET A 160 -8.27 -2.10 8.52
CA MET A 160 -7.01 -2.69 8.04
C MET A 160 -6.63 -2.10 6.69
N GLN A 161 -7.59 -2.08 5.76
CA GLN A 161 -7.35 -1.64 4.40
C GLN A 161 -6.95 -0.16 4.30
N TRP A 162 -7.59 0.71 5.09
CA TRP A 162 -7.20 2.12 5.21
C TRP A 162 -5.81 2.26 5.81
N GLY A 163 -5.50 1.48 6.85
CA GLY A 163 -4.17 1.47 7.47
C GLY A 163 -3.06 1.16 6.47
N GLN A 164 -3.24 0.13 5.63
CA GLN A 164 -2.29 -0.20 4.55
C GLN A 164 -2.23 0.90 3.49
N PHE A 165 -3.38 1.40 3.01
CA PHE A 165 -3.43 2.45 2.01
C PHE A 165 -2.75 3.75 2.48
N LEU A 166 -2.85 4.06 3.77
CA LEU A 166 -2.19 5.19 4.43
C LEU A 166 -0.68 4.94 4.66
N ASP A 167 -0.26 3.72 5.03
CA ASP A 167 1.17 3.36 5.08
C ASP A 167 1.85 3.67 3.74
N HIS A 168 1.13 3.41 2.65
CA HIS A 168 1.62 3.62 1.29
C HIS A 168 1.68 5.08 0.86
N ASP A 169 1.13 6.02 1.64
CA ASP A 169 1.36 7.47 1.49
C ASP A 169 2.56 7.94 2.31
N LEU A 170 2.85 7.26 3.42
CA LEU A 170 3.80 7.73 4.42
C LEU A 170 5.19 7.14 4.26
N THR A 171 5.29 5.87 3.87
CA THR A 171 6.57 5.18 3.89
C THR A 171 6.71 4.00 2.92
N LEU A 172 7.90 3.93 2.31
CA LEU A 172 8.42 2.78 1.59
C LEU A 172 9.92 2.70 1.86
N THR A 173 10.39 1.55 2.35
CA THR A 173 11.83 1.32 2.52
C THR A 173 12.36 0.50 1.35
N PRO A 174 13.16 1.07 0.43
CA PRO A 174 13.73 0.30 -0.67
C PRO A 174 14.65 -0.79 -0.17
N THR A 175 14.73 -1.91 -0.91
CA THR A 175 15.76 -2.93 -0.72
C THR A 175 16.96 -2.66 -1.61
N VAL A 176 18.12 -3.19 -1.23
CA VAL A 176 19.27 -3.21 -2.14
C VAL A 176 18.91 -4.02 -3.40
N ARG A 177 19.40 -3.56 -4.54
CA ARG A 177 19.23 -4.19 -5.85
C ARG A 177 20.57 -4.51 -6.49
N THR A 178 20.58 -5.37 -7.49
CA THR A 178 21.79 -5.64 -8.29
C THR A 178 22.23 -4.38 -9.04
N SER A 179 23.46 -4.39 -9.57
CA SER A 179 23.97 -3.30 -10.42
C SER A 179 23.13 -3.02 -11.67
N THR A 180 22.36 -4.01 -12.12
CA THR A 180 21.40 -3.90 -13.23
C THR A 180 19.98 -3.51 -12.79
N GLY A 181 19.76 -3.23 -11.50
CA GLY A 181 18.46 -2.87 -10.93
C GLY A 181 17.52 -4.04 -10.65
N GLY A 182 18.01 -5.27 -10.73
CA GLY A 182 17.26 -6.50 -10.45
C GLY A 182 17.13 -6.80 -8.95
N ALA A 183 16.18 -7.67 -8.60
CA ALA A 183 16.03 -8.19 -7.24
C ALA A 183 17.21 -9.10 -6.87
N ILE A 184 17.59 -9.07 -5.59
CA ILE A 184 18.62 -9.97 -5.04
C ILE A 184 17.94 -11.23 -4.51
N THR A 185 18.52 -12.38 -4.85
CA THR A 185 18.13 -13.69 -4.33
C THR A 185 19.17 -14.16 -3.32
N CYS A 186 18.72 -14.51 -2.12
CA CYS A 186 19.52 -14.98 -0.99
C CYS A 186 19.25 -16.44 -0.64
N CYS A 187 18.11 -16.97 -1.10
CA CYS A 187 17.75 -18.37 -0.99
C CYS A 187 17.54 -18.96 -2.38
N LEU A 188 18.13 -20.11 -2.66
CA LEU A 188 17.93 -20.84 -3.91
C LEU A 188 17.48 -22.26 -3.59
N ASN A 189 16.35 -22.68 -4.19
CA ASN A 189 15.78 -24.02 -4.00
C ASN A 189 15.57 -24.40 -2.52
N GLY A 190 15.09 -23.45 -1.71
CA GLY A 190 14.86 -23.66 -0.28
C GLY A 190 16.10 -23.52 0.60
N GLU A 191 17.29 -23.33 0.03
CA GLU A 191 18.56 -23.30 0.77
C GLU A 191 19.22 -21.93 0.75
N VAL A 192 20.03 -21.64 1.77
CA VAL A 192 20.85 -20.43 1.83
C VAL A 192 21.92 -20.49 0.75
N ILE A 193 22.06 -19.42 -0.04
CA ILE A 193 23.18 -19.33 -0.99
C ILE A 193 24.50 -19.25 -0.22
N PRO A 194 25.51 -20.09 -0.54
CA PRO A 194 26.76 -20.13 0.21
C PRO A 194 27.49 -18.79 0.32
N PRO A 195 28.18 -18.53 1.45
CA PRO A 195 29.08 -17.39 1.60
C PRO A 195 30.12 -17.35 0.47
N GLY A 196 30.30 -16.18 -0.17
CA GLY A 196 31.18 -15.98 -1.32
C GLY A 196 30.47 -15.94 -2.68
N THR A 197 29.29 -16.56 -2.78
CA THR A 197 28.39 -16.40 -3.95
C THR A 197 27.21 -15.50 -3.62
N ALA A 198 26.74 -15.52 -2.37
CA ALA A 198 25.68 -14.65 -1.91
C ALA A 198 26.08 -13.17 -2.01
N ASN A 199 25.10 -12.31 -2.31
CA ASN A 199 25.28 -10.87 -2.24
C ASN A 199 25.54 -10.43 -0.79
N ALA A 200 26.38 -9.40 -0.59
CA ALA A 200 26.74 -8.91 0.74
C ALA A 200 25.56 -8.35 1.55
N ASP A 201 24.49 -7.91 0.88
CA ASP A 201 23.26 -7.44 1.51
C ASP A 201 22.22 -8.57 1.71
N CYS A 202 22.59 -9.83 1.52
CA CYS A 202 21.75 -10.95 1.91
C CYS A 202 21.66 -11.10 3.43
N PHE A 203 20.44 -11.28 3.93
CA PHE A 203 20.19 -11.60 5.33
C PHE A 203 19.03 -12.58 5.45
N PRO A 204 19.17 -13.81 4.89
CA PRO A 204 18.09 -14.77 4.78
C PRO A 204 17.53 -15.17 6.14
N ILE A 205 16.24 -15.46 6.19
CA ILE A 205 15.59 -15.95 7.41
C ILE A 205 15.73 -17.47 7.44
N GLU A 206 16.51 -17.95 8.40
CA GLU A 206 16.72 -19.38 8.63
C GLU A 206 15.42 -20.08 9.06
N VAL A 207 15.14 -21.21 8.43
CA VAL A 207 14.03 -22.12 8.75
C VAL A 207 14.62 -23.45 9.22
N LYS A 208 14.27 -23.86 10.44
CA LYS A 208 14.79 -25.10 11.03
C LYS A 208 14.17 -26.32 10.36
N ALA A 209 14.88 -27.45 10.40
CA ALA A 209 14.41 -28.70 9.80
C ALA A 209 13.12 -29.26 10.45
N ASP A 210 12.85 -28.89 11.71
CA ASP A 210 11.65 -29.24 12.46
C ASP A 210 10.57 -28.15 12.40
N ASP A 211 10.65 -27.20 11.46
CA ASP A 211 9.62 -26.19 11.28
C ASP A 211 8.25 -26.85 11.00
N PRO A 212 7.17 -26.42 11.68
CA PRO A 212 5.88 -27.11 11.61
C PRO A 212 5.18 -27.03 10.24
N PHE A 213 5.62 -26.14 9.35
CA PHE A 213 5.03 -25.98 8.01
C PHE A 213 6.06 -26.26 6.92
N TYR A 214 7.24 -25.63 7.00
CA TYR A 214 8.21 -25.65 5.91
C TYR A 214 9.01 -26.96 5.81
N SER A 215 9.02 -27.78 6.87
CA SER A 215 9.64 -29.11 6.84
C SER A 215 9.05 -30.02 5.76
N GLU A 216 7.74 -29.91 5.49
CA GLU A 216 7.05 -30.69 4.45
C GLU A 216 7.48 -30.30 3.02
N PHE A 217 8.06 -29.11 2.85
CA PHE A 217 8.43 -28.54 1.55
C PHE A 217 9.94 -28.47 1.33
N SER A 218 10.76 -29.01 2.25
CA SER A 218 12.23 -28.91 2.20
C SER A 218 12.72 -27.45 2.06
N VAL A 219 12.08 -26.53 2.79
CA VAL A 219 12.46 -25.11 2.82
C VAL A 219 13.20 -24.81 4.11
N HIS A 220 14.47 -24.43 3.98
CA HIS A 220 15.39 -24.09 5.07
C HIS A 220 15.78 -22.59 5.08
N CYS A 221 15.28 -21.82 4.12
CA CYS A 221 15.65 -20.42 3.90
C CYS A 221 14.46 -19.64 3.31
N LEU A 222 14.07 -18.54 3.96
CA LEU A 222 13.17 -17.54 3.37
C LEU A 222 13.96 -16.34 2.87
N ASN A 223 13.70 -15.96 1.62
CA ASN A 223 14.46 -14.91 0.95
C ASN A 223 14.29 -13.56 1.66
N PHE A 224 15.39 -12.98 2.13
CA PHE A 224 15.37 -11.67 2.75
C PHE A 224 16.64 -10.90 2.39
N VAL A 225 16.43 -9.68 1.89
CA VAL A 225 17.46 -8.76 1.43
C VAL A 225 17.40 -7.53 2.32
N ARG A 226 18.57 -7.02 2.72
CA ARG A 226 18.64 -5.82 3.54
C ARG A 226 18.10 -4.60 2.80
N SER A 227 17.43 -3.73 3.55
CA SER A 227 17.03 -2.40 3.09
C SER A 227 18.23 -1.60 2.58
N ALA A 228 18.03 -0.85 1.50
CA ALA A 228 19.01 0.08 0.96
C ALA A 228 19.38 1.13 2.01
N CYS A 229 20.64 1.53 1.98
CA CYS A 229 21.17 2.53 2.88
C CYS A 229 21.01 3.92 2.27
N GLY A 230 20.50 4.87 3.07
CA GLY A 230 20.15 6.24 2.69
C GLY A 230 21.30 7.24 2.67
N LEU A 231 22.51 6.83 3.03
CA LEU A 231 23.67 7.72 3.13
C LEU A 231 24.63 7.47 1.95
N PRO A 232 25.28 8.51 1.41
CA PRO A 232 26.24 8.37 0.29
C PRO A 232 27.41 7.42 0.58
N ASN A 233 27.75 7.21 1.86
CA ASN A 233 28.80 6.28 2.28
C ASN A 233 28.41 5.49 3.54
N CYS A 234 27.81 4.33 3.31
CA CYS A 234 27.26 3.42 4.31
C CYS A 234 28.29 2.63 5.13
N THR A 235 29.56 3.04 5.08
CA THR A 235 30.69 2.38 5.77
C THR A 235 31.31 3.24 6.86
N LEU A 236 31.18 4.57 6.78
CA LEU A 236 31.82 5.50 7.71
C LEU A 236 30.93 5.91 8.89
N THR A 237 29.62 5.68 8.78
CA THR A 237 28.63 6.03 9.79
C THR A 237 27.65 4.88 9.96
N THR A 238 26.92 4.88 11.07
CA THR A 238 25.93 3.85 11.34
C THR A 238 24.88 3.82 10.23
N ARG A 239 24.52 2.62 9.76
CA ARG A 239 23.66 2.42 8.59
C ARG A 239 22.27 2.97 8.84
N GLU A 240 21.90 3.97 8.06
CA GLU A 240 20.54 4.51 8.04
C GLU A 240 19.79 4.06 6.80
N GLN A 241 18.50 3.76 6.97
CA GLN A 241 17.60 3.43 5.87
C GLN A 241 16.89 4.70 5.39
N MET A 242 16.44 4.70 4.14
CA MET A 242 15.74 5.84 3.54
C MET A 242 14.26 5.54 3.31
N ASN A 243 13.46 6.60 3.31
CA ASN A 243 12.10 6.57 2.83
C ASN A 243 12.07 6.90 1.33
N ALA A 244 11.43 6.12 0.48
CA ALA A 244 11.26 6.43 -0.94
C ALA A 244 9.99 7.23 -1.27
N LEU A 245 9.20 7.59 -0.25
CA LEU A 245 7.99 8.40 -0.39
C LEU A 245 8.11 9.76 0.31
N THR A 246 7.16 10.64 0.03
CA THR A 246 6.93 11.81 0.88
C THR A 246 6.50 11.35 2.28
N THR A 247 6.70 12.20 3.29
CA THR A 247 6.33 11.87 4.69
C THR A 247 4.93 12.34 5.07
N TYR A 248 4.28 13.09 4.18
CA TYR A 248 3.04 13.80 4.47
C TYR A 248 1.84 12.94 4.05
N ILE A 249 0.68 13.16 4.67
CA ILE A 249 -0.59 12.65 4.13
C ILE A 249 -0.98 13.59 2.99
N ASP A 250 -0.47 13.35 1.78
CA ASP A 250 -0.64 14.22 0.62
C ASP A 250 -1.15 13.48 -0.63
N GLY A 251 -1.52 12.21 -0.48
CA GLY A 251 -2.04 11.41 -1.57
C GLY A 251 -0.95 10.87 -2.49
N SER A 252 0.31 10.81 -2.07
CA SER A 252 1.43 10.33 -2.89
C SER A 252 1.26 8.89 -3.37
N GLN A 253 0.47 8.06 -2.67
CA GLN A 253 0.07 6.73 -3.14
C GLN A 253 -0.86 6.78 -4.37
N ILE A 254 -1.54 7.91 -4.59
CA ILE A 254 -2.38 8.19 -5.77
C ILE A 254 -1.56 8.92 -6.83
N TYR A 255 -0.84 9.97 -6.45
CA TYR A 255 -0.20 10.94 -7.37
C TYR A 255 1.28 10.67 -7.64
N GLY A 256 1.94 9.84 -6.85
CA GLY A 256 3.37 9.60 -6.90
C GLY A 256 4.18 10.60 -6.07
N SER A 257 5.36 10.15 -5.64
CA SER A 257 6.33 10.94 -4.88
C SER A 257 7.36 11.67 -5.76
N SER A 258 7.13 11.75 -7.07
CA SER A 258 7.99 12.47 -8.01
C SER A 258 7.16 13.09 -9.13
N GLU A 259 7.65 14.20 -9.68
CA GLU A 259 6.99 14.87 -10.79
C GLU A 259 6.85 13.94 -12.01
N THR A 260 7.90 13.17 -12.34
CA THR A 260 7.84 12.21 -13.44
C THR A 260 6.75 11.16 -13.25
N LYS A 261 6.58 10.62 -12.03
CA LYS A 261 5.51 9.66 -11.74
C LYS A 261 4.15 10.35 -11.86
N ALA A 262 3.97 11.53 -11.27
CA ALA A 262 2.72 12.28 -11.33
C ALA A 262 2.29 12.61 -12.77
N ILE A 263 3.20 13.13 -13.59
CA ILE A 263 2.99 13.39 -15.02
C ILE A 263 2.55 12.10 -15.74
N SER A 264 3.17 10.96 -15.45
CA SER A 264 2.85 9.69 -16.12
C SER A 264 1.45 9.14 -15.83
N LEU A 265 0.79 9.67 -14.79
CA LEU A 265 -0.53 9.25 -14.33
C LEU A 265 -1.66 10.18 -14.79
N ARG A 266 -1.33 11.30 -15.47
CA ARG A 266 -2.30 12.32 -15.87
C ARG A 266 -2.76 12.17 -17.32
N THR A 267 -3.99 12.59 -17.61
CA THR A 267 -4.52 12.71 -18.97
C THR A 267 -4.04 13.99 -19.66
N PHE A 268 -3.66 15.02 -18.88
CA PHE A 268 -3.47 16.41 -19.33
C PHE A 268 -4.71 16.97 -20.04
N THR A 269 -5.89 16.47 -19.69
CA THR A 269 -7.18 16.98 -20.15
C THR A 269 -8.17 16.99 -18.99
N GLY A 270 -8.77 18.16 -18.73
CA GLY A 270 -9.77 18.34 -17.68
C GLY A 270 -9.22 18.18 -16.25
N GLY A 271 -7.90 18.18 -16.08
CA GLY A 271 -7.23 17.94 -14.81
C GLY A 271 -7.35 16.49 -14.32
N GLU A 272 -7.66 15.52 -15.18
CA GLU A 272 -7.95 14.14 -14.77
C GLU A 272 -6.70 13.24 -14.67
N LEU A 273 -6.82 12.20 -13.85
CA LEU A 273 -5.96 11.02 -13.85
C LEU A 273 -6.38 10.03 -14.94
N LEU A 274 -5.40 9.31 -15.46
CA LEU A 274 -5.60 8.23 -16.42
C LEU A 274 -6.43 7.11 -15.77
N MET A 275 -7.42 6.61 -16.52
CA MET A 275 -8.23 5.46 -16.16
C MET A 275 -8.35 4.52 -17.37
N SER A 276 -8.38 3.21 -17.12
CA SER A 276 -8.75 2.21 -18.11
C SER A 276 -10.27 2.03 -18.10
N ASN A 277 -10.94 2.74 -19.00
CA ASN A 277 -12.38 2.65 -19.19
C ASN A 277 -12.73 1.38 -20.00
N THR A 278 -13.55 0.53 -19.42
CA THR A 278 -14.30 -0.53 -20.12
C THR A 278 -15.77 -0.13 -20.18
N ALA A 279 -16.60 -0.86 -20.94
CA ALA A 279 -18.03 -0.54 -21.09
C ALA A 279 -18.76 -0.31 -19.76
N ASP A 280 -18.36 -1.04 -18.70
CA ASP A 280 -19.05 -1.00 -17.41
C ASP A 280 -18.15 -0.55 -16.22
N HIS A 281 -16.84 -0.39 -16.40
CA HIS A 281 -15.89 -0.16 -15.30
C HIS A 281 -14.82 0.88 -15.62
N GLN A 282 -14.52 1.79 -14.69
CA GLN A 282 -13.35 2.67 -14.73
C GLN A 282 -12.25 2.14 -13.80
N LEU A 283 -11.28 1.40 -14.31
CA LEU A 283 -10.19 0.85 -13.50
C LEU A 283 -8.95 1.74 -13.60
N LEU A 284 -7.98 1.51 -12.72
CA LEU A 284 -6.66 2.14 -12.86
C LEU A 284 -6.01 1.76 -14.21
N PRO A 285 -5.04 2.55 -14.70
CA PRO A 285 -4.31 2.21 -15.91
C PRO A 285 -3.58 0.87 -15.77
N VAL A 286 -3.68 0.02 -16.78
CA VAL A 286 -2.99 -1.27 -16.82
C VAL A 286 -1.48 -1.10 -16.95
N ASP A 287 -0.73 -1.87 -16.17
CA ASP A 287 0.72 -2.00 -16.30
C ASP A 287 1.14 -3.48 -16.25
N PRO A 288 1.26 -4.15 -17.40
CA PRO A 288 1.66 -5.54 -17.47
C PRO A 288 3.07 -5.79 -16.91
N LYS A 289 3.94 -4.76 -16.86
CA LYS A 289 5.31 -4.89 -16.35
C LYS A 289 5.35 -5.01 -14.83
N SER A 290 4.30 -4.55 -14.14
CA SER A 290 4.18 -4.66 -12.68
C SER A 290 3.70 -6.03 -12.20
N CYS A 291 3.36 -6.95 -13.12
CA CYS A 291 3.00 -8.31 -12.76
C CYS A 291 4.25 -9.20 -12.65
N THR A 292 4.40 -9.89 -11.52
CA THR A 292 5.43 -10.94 -11.33
C THR A 292 5.19 -12.17 -12.19
N ASN A 293 3.95 -12.43 -12.62
CA ASN A 293 3.61 -13.48 -13.57
C ASN A 293 2.38 -13.08 -14.39
N ALA A 294 2.59 -12.48 -15.57
CA ALA A 294 1.50 -12.04 -16.46
C ALA A 294 0.71 -13.20 -17.12
N THR A 295 0.85 -14.43 -16.64
CA THR A 295 0.10 -15.58 -17.16
C THR A 295 -1.24 -15.73 -16.45
N LYS A 296 -2.28 -16.08 -17.23
CA LYS A 296 -3.70 -16.27 -16.83
C LYS A 296 -4.53 -15.00 -16.60
N GLY A 297 -4.40 -13.98 -17.44
CA GLY A 297 -5.35 -12.85 -17.46
C GLY A 297 -5.34 -11.98 -16.20
N ILE A 298 -4.27 -12.08 -15.38
CA ILE A 298 -4.03 -11.21 -14.23
C ILE A 298 -3.64 -9.83 -14.76
N GLN A 299 -4.41 -8.82 -14.37
CA GLN A 299 -4.20 -7.44 -14.77
C GLN A 299 -3.60 -6.67 -13.59
N CYS A 300 -2.35 -6.23 -13.74
CA CYS A 300 -1.73 -5.31 -12.80
C CYS A 300 -1.96 -3.88 -13.23
N TYR A 301 -1.95 -2.99 -12.26
CA TYR A 301 -2.21 -1.57 -12.41
C TYR A 301 -0.97 -0.75 -12.10
N ARG A 302 -0.96 0.50 -12.57
CA ARG A 302 -0.03 1.53 -12.09
C ARG A 302 -0.79 2.61 -11.33
N ALA A 303 -0.17 3.08 -10.25
CA ALA A 303 -0.63 4.18 -9.41
C ALA A 303 0.58 5.00 -8.94
N GLY A 304 0.36 5.90 -7.98
CA GLY A 304 1.43 6.69 -7.35
C GLY A 304 2.44 5.83 -6.59
N ASP A 305 1.95 4.84 -5.83
CA ASP A 305 2.78 3.83 -5.15
C ASP A 305 2.81 2.50 -5.94
N ASP A 306 4.00 1.88 -6.00
CA ASP A 306 4.25 0.69 -6.82
C ASP A 306 3.65 -0.60 -6.21
N ARG A 307 3.21 -0.58 -4.94
CA ARG A 307 2.61 -1.73 -4.26
C ARG A 307 1.10 -1.83 -4.48
N VAL A 308 0.52 -1.04 -5.37
CA VAL A 308 -0.93 -1.08 -5.70
C VAL A 308 -1.46 -2.49 -6.02
N ASN A 309 -0.60 -3.39 -6.51
CA ASN A 309 -0.95 -4.77 -6.87
C ASN A 309 -0.64 -5.80 -5.77
N GLU A 310 -0.30 -5.39 -4.55
CA GLU A 310 0.01 -6.30 -3.45
C GLU A 310 -1.17 -7.21 -3.11
N GLN A 311 -2.38 -6.67 -3.16
CA GLN A 311 -3.63 -7.41 -3.03
C GLN A 311 -4.82 -6.65 -3.66
N PRO A 312 -5.92 -7.33 -4.04
CA PRO A 312 -7.01 -6.72 -4.80
C PRO A 312 -7.76 -5.57 -4.10
N ASN A 313 -8.02 -5.66 -2.80
CA ASN A 313 -8.68 -4.63 -2.01
C ASN A 313 -7.85 -3.33 -1.93
N LEU A 314 -6.51 -3.42 -1.93
CA LEU A 314 -5.64 -2.25 -2.04
C LEU A 314 -5.80 -1.60 -3.42
N ALA A 315 -5.75 -2.39 -4.50
CA ALA A 315 -6.01 -1.90 -5.85
C ALA A 315 -7.40 -1.23 -5.97
N THR A 316 -8.41 -1.76 -5.27
CA THR A 316 -9.73 -1.13 -5.14
C THR A 316 -9.66 0.23 -4.45
N MET A 317 -8.92 0.37 -3.35
CA MET A 317 -8.73 1.67 -2.68
C MET A 317 -8.09 2.70 -3.61
N HIS A 318 -6.99 2.34 -4.28
CA HIS A 318 -6.36 3.23 -5.26
C HIS A 318 -7.33 3.61 -6.39
N THR A 319 -8.14 2.67 -6.86
CA THR A 319 -9.16 2.93 -7.91
C THR A 319 -10.24 3.90 -7.42
N ILE A 320 -10.75 3.72 -6.21
CA ILE A 320 -11.77 4.61 -5.62
C ILE A 320 -11.25 6.04 -5.55
N TRP A 321 -10.03 6.23 -5.03
CA TRP A 321 -9.46 7.55 -4.85
C TRP A 321 -9.04 8.23 -6.17
N ALA A 322 -8.61 7.45 -7.19
CA ALA A 322 -8.41 7.99 -8.52
C ALA A 322 -9.74 8.44 -9.19
N ARG A 323 -10.82 7.68 -8.98
CA ARG A 323 -12.17 8.08 -9.43
C ARG A 323 -12.64 9.34 -8.71
N GLU A 324 -12.36 9.47 -7.41
CA GLU A 324 -12.74 10.64 -6.63
C GLU A 324 -12.04 11.90 -7.13
N HIS A 325 -10.73 11.81 -7.42
CA HIS A 325 -10.01 12.89 -8.08
C HIS A 325 -10.70 13.33 -9.38
N ASN A 326 -11.03 12.39 -10.28
CA ASN A 326 -11.68 12.71 -11.55
C ASN A 326 -13.10 13.26 -11.35
N ARG A 327 -13.83 12.80 -10.33
CA ARG A 327 -15.16 13.33 -9.97
C ARG A 327 -15.05 14.80 -9.56
N ILE A 328 -14.08 15.13 -8.71
CA ILE A 328 -13.80 16.51 -8.26
C ILE A 328 -13.35 17.37 -9.44
N ALA A 329 -12.41 16.90 -10.26
CA ALA A 329 -11.89 17.62 -11.41
C ALA A 329 -13.02 18.02 -12.39
N ARG A 330 -13.92 17.10 -12.73
CA ARG A 330 -15.09 17.39 -13.58
C ARG A 330 -16.03 18.44 -12.98
N ALA A 331 -16.24 18.38 -11.67
CA ALA A 331 -17.04 19.39 -10.97
C ALA A 331 -16.36 20.77 -11.00
N LEU A 332 -15.04 20.83 -10.79
CA LEU A 332 -14.26 22.06 -10.84
C LEU A 332 -14.24 22.69 -12.23
N VAL A 333 -14.11 21.90 -13.30
CA VAL A 333 -14.22 22.37 -14.69
C VAL A 333 -15.60 23.01 -14.94
N SER A 334 -16.66 22.37 -14.45
CA SER A 334 -18.03 22.88 -14.61
C SER A 334 -18.26 24.20 -13.86
N LEU A 335 -17.67 24.34 -12.67
CA LEU A 335 -17.77 25.55 -11.85
C LEU A 335 -16.85 26.67 -12.34
N ASN A 336 -15.68 26.33 -12.90
CA ASN A 336 -14.65 27.27 -13.32
C ASN A 336 -14.20 27.00 -14.76
N PRO A 337 -15.01 27.32 -15.79
CA PRO A 337 -14.72 26.97 -17.18
C PRO A 337 -13.44 27.60 -17.76
N THR A 338 -12.88 28.62 -17.10
CA THR A 338 -11.66 29.32 -17.51
C THR A 338 -10.38 28.76 -16.87
N TRP A 339 -10.50 27.81 -15.93
CA TRP A 339 -9.33 27.20 -15.31
C TRP A 339 -8.57 26.32 -16.30
N THR A 340 -7.25 26.34 -16.21
CA THR A 340 -6.39 25.45 -16.99
C THR A 340 -6.42 24.03 -16.43
N ASP A 341 -6.02 23.05 -17.25
CA ASP A 341 -5.85 21.65 -16.81
C ASP A 341 -5.03 21.56 -15.51
N GLU A 342 -3.92 22.28 -15.45
CA GLU A 342 -3.03 22.28 -14.29
C GLU A 342 -3.71 22.82 -13.03
N MET A 343 -4.47 23.92 -13.15
CA MET A 343 -5.19 24.46 -12.00
C MET A 343 -6.23 23.48 -11.48
N VAL A 344 -6.99 22.84 -12.38
CA VAL A 344 -8.00 21.84 -12.01
C VAL A 344 -7.35 20.64 -11.33
N PHE A 345 -6.26 20.10 -11.91
CA PHE A 345 -5.54 18.96 -11.34
C PHE A 345 -5.03 19.27 -9.93
N GLN A 346 -4.38 20.42 -9.73
CA GLN A 346 -3.81 20.77 -8.43
C GLN A 346 -4.88 21.04 -7.37
N GLU A 347 -5.99 21.69 -7.73
CA GLU A 347 -7.10 21.89 -6.80
C GLU A 347 -7.81 20.57 -6.45
N ALA A 348 -8.03 19.69 -7.43
CA ALA A 348 -8.56 18.34 -7.16
C ALA A 348 -7.62 17.54 -6.26
N ARG A 349 -6.30 17.54 -6.53
CA ARG A 349 -5.28 16.92 -5.68
C ARG A 349 -5.29 17.49 -4.26
N ARG A 350 -5.41 18.81 -4.11
CA ARG A 350 -5.47 19.49 -2.81
C ARG A 350 -6.70 19.08 -2.00
N ILE A 351 -7.86 18.98 -2.64
CA ILE A 351 -9.11 18.55 -1.99
C ILE A 351 -8.99 17.09 -1.55
N VAL A 352 -8.56 16.18 -2.44
CA VAL A 352 -8.35 14.77 -2.09
C VAL A 352 -7.35 14.61 -0.94
N GLY A 353 -6.23 15.34 -0.95
CA GLY A 353 -5.28 15.34 0.17
C GLY A 353 -5.93 15.77 1.50
N ALA A 354 -6.85 16.75 1.47
CA ALA A 354 -7.60 17.16 2.65
C ALA A 354 -8.61 16.09 3.11
N GLU A 355 -9.27 15.39 2.18
CA GLU A 355 -10.16 14.27 2.49
C GLU A 355 -9.41 13.13 3.18
N LEU A 356 -8.24 12.74 2.65
CA LEU A 356 -7.36 11.73 3.24
C LEU A 356 -6.93 12.11 4.66
N GLN A 357 -6.51 13.36 4.87
CA GLN A 357 -6.18 13.88 6.19
C GLN A 357 -7.38 13.84 7.13
N HIS A 358 -8.54 14.31 6.67
CA HIS A 358 -9.75 14.37 7.49
C HIS A 358 -10.18 12.98 7.95
N ILE A 359 -10.31 12.01 7.03
CA ILE A 359 -10.68 10.62 7.36
C ILE A 359 -9.64 10.01 8.32
N THR A 360 -8.36 10.25 8.07
CA THR A 360 -7.29 9.71 8.94
C THR A 360 -7.40 10.22 10.37
N TYR A 361 -7.49 11.54 10.57
CA TYR A 361 -7.52 12.12 11.91
C TYR A 361 -8.86 12.01 12.61
N ASN A 362 -9.97 12.03 11.87
CA ASN A 362 -11.33 12.03 12.42
C ASN A 362 -11.88 10.62 12.66
N GLU A 363 -11.54 9.64 11.80
CA GLU A 363 -12.19 8.32 11.81
C GLU A 363 -11.19 7.20 12.13
N PHE A 364 -10.03 7.18 11.47
CA PHE A 364 -9.07 6.09 11.63
C PHE A 364 -8.30 6.16 12.96
N LEU A 365 -7.63 7.27 13.25
CA LEU A 365 -6.79 7.40 14.44
C LEU A 365 -7.54 7.24 15.76
N PRO A 366 -8.79 7.72 15.94
CA PRO A 366 -9.55 7.47 17.16
C PRO A 366 -9.85 6.00 17.43
N ILE A 367 -10.04 5.19 16.38
CA ILE A 367 -10.23 3.74 16.51
C ILE A 367 -8.92 3.05 16.90
N VAL A 368 -7.80 3.44 16.27
CA VAL A 368 -6.49 2.81 16.48
C VAL A 368 -5.87 3.18 17.83
N LEU A 369 -5.88 4.47 18.19
CA LEU A 369 -5.20 4.99 19.39
C LEU A 369 -6.15 5.22 20.57
N GLY A 370 -7.46 5.19 20.32
CA GLY A 370 -8.50 5.48 21.30
C GLY A 370 -8.81 6.98 21.41
N GLU A 371 -10.10 7.30 21.50
CA GLU A 371 -10.58 8.69 21.53
C GLU A 371 -9.91 9.56 22.61
N LYS A 372 -9.65 9.00 23.80
CA LYS A 372 -9.04 9.74 24.91
C LYS A 372 -7.63 10.22 24.57
N VAL A 373 -6.86 9.40 23.84
CA VAL A 373 -5.48 9.71 23.45
C VAL A 373 -5.48 10.81 22.40
N ILE A 374 -6.29 10.67 21.34
CA ILE A 374 -6.39 11.64 20.24
C ILE A 374 -6.92 13.00 20.74
N LYS A 375 -7.95 13.00 21.59
CA LYS A 375 -8.48 14.22 22.21
C LYS A 375 -7.43 14.92 23.06
N LYS A 376 -6.71 14.18 23.91
CA LYS A 376 -5.65 14.75 24.76
C LYS A 376 -4.48 15.30 23.94
N ALA A 377 -4.15 14.67 22.82
CA ALA A 377 -3.12 15.12 21.90
C ALA A 377 -3.57 16.30 21.01
N GLY A 378 -4.85 16.69 21.04
CA GLY A 378 -5.38 17.79 20.23
C GLY A 378 -5.39 17.50 18.73
N LEU A 379 -5.51 16.22 18.36
CA LEU A 379 -5.40 15.73 16.99
C LEU A 379 -6.75 15.60 16.25
N LEU A 380 -7.88 15.77 16.94
CA LEU A 380 -9.18 15.79 16.27
C LEU A 380 -9.35 17.07 15.46
N PRO A 381 -9.90 16.99 14.22
CA PRO A 381 -10.32 18.17 13.49
C PRO A 381 -11.37 18.98 14.24
N ASP A 382 -11.35 20.31 14.07
CA ASP A 382 -12.42 21.16 14.58
C ASP A 382 -13.70 20.91 13.76
N PRO A 383 -14.90 20.85 14.38
CA PRO A 383 -16.15 20.62 13.65
C PRO A 383 -16.51 21.74 12.65
N VAL A 384 -15.92 22.92 12.80
CA VAL A 384 -16.19 24.10 11.96
C VAL A 384 -14.88 24.84 11.69
N GLY A 385 -14.68 25.23 10.44
CA GLY A 385 -13.58 26.10 10.02
C GLY A 385 -12.27 25.35 9.80
N HIS A 386 -11.15 26.03 10.05
CA HIS A 386 -9.81 25.47 9.92
C HIS A 386 -8.96 25.87 11.12
N LYS A 387 -8.05 24.98 11.52
CA LYS A 387 -7.06 25.24 12.56
C LYS A 387 -5.67 25.23 11.96
N ASN A 388 -4.96 26.35 12.03
CA ASN A 388 -3.57 26.37 11.62
C ASN A 388 -2.69 25.82 12.75
N LEU A 389 -2.43 24.51 12.71
CA LEU A 389 -1.54 23.80 13.62
C LEU A 389 -0.10 23.74 13.11
N TYR A 390 0.24 24.47 12.05
CA TYR A 390 1.56 24.42 11.47
C TYR A 390 2.62 25.00 12.44
N ASP A 391 3.58 24.17 12.80
CA ASP A 391 4.77 24.55 13.56
C ASP A 391 6.02 24.19 12.74
N LYS A 392 6.72 25.23 12.27
CA LYS A 392 7.94 25.10 11.47
C LYS A 392 9.12 24.44 12.21
N SER A 393 9.04 24.31 13.54
CA SER A 393 10.07 23.64 14.34
C SER A 393 9.92 22.12 14.37
N ILE A 394 8.74 21.60 14.01
CA ILE A 394 8.48 20.16 13.98
C ILE A 394 9.12 19.54 12.75
N ASN A 395 9.95 18.51 12.99
CA ASN A 395 10.49 17.67 11.92
C ASN A 395 9.43 16.61 11.53
N PRO A 396 8.87 16.66 10.31
CA PRO A 396 7.81 15.77 9.88
C PRO A 396 8.29 14.38 9.45
N THR A 397 9.60 14.16 9.30
CA THR A 397 10.17 12.93 8.77
C THR A 397 9.69 11.70 9.56
N ILE A 398 9.24 10.65 8.85
CA ILE A 398 8.89 9.35 9.45
C ILE A 398 10.07 8.79 10.24
N SER A 399 9.79 8.24 11.42
CA SER A 399 10.78 7.52 12.20
C SER A 399 10.95 6.08 11.71
N ASN A 400 12.18 5.57 11.77
CA ASN A 400 12.49 4.20 11.34
C ASN A 400 11.65 3.17 12.11
N GLU A 401 11.44 3.40 13.41
CA GLU A 401 10.61 2.59 14.29
C GLU A 401 9.13 2.57 13.88
N PHE A 402 8.63 3.66 13.29
CA PHE A 402 7.26 3.73 12.77
C PHE A 402 7.13 2.89 11.50
N SER A 403 7.99 3.14 10.51
CA SER A 403 7.97 2.48 9.20
C SER A 403 8.20 0.96 9.28
N THR A 404 9.14 0.55 10.13
CA THR A 404 9.61 -0.83 10.17
C THR A 404 8.79 -1.71 11.12
N ALA A 405 8.28 -1.15 12.22
CA ALA A 405 7.68 -1.95 13.29
C ALA A 405 6.29 -1.44 13.71
N ALA A 406 6.18 -0.23 14.24
CA ALA A 406 4.96 0.20 14.93
C ALA A 406 3.73 0.23 14.01
N TYR A 407 3.87 0.74 12.79
CA TYR A 407 2.74 0.85 11.85
C TYR A 407 2.40 -0.47 11.14
N ARG A 408 3.22 -1.52 11.35
CA ARG A 408 2.93 -2.89 10.90
C ARG A 408 1.93 -3.62 11.81
N PHE A 409 1.38 -2.96 12.84
CA PHE A 409 0.31 -3.52 13.68
C PHE A 409 -0.89 -3.97 12.84
N GLY A 410 -1.15 -3.31 11.69
CA GLY A 410 -2.20 -3.66 10.75
C GLY A 410 -2.12 -5.09 10.21
N HIS A 411 -0.94 -5.73 10.23
CA HIS A 411 -0.82 -7.14 9.84
C HIS A 411 -1.61 -8.08 10.77
N SER A 412 -1.89 -7.68 12.01
CA SER A 412 -2.75 -8.43 12.93
C SER A 412 -4.25 -8.27 12.65
N LEU A 413 -4.62 -7.37 11.73
CA LEU A 413 -6.00 -7.10 11.33
C LEU A 413 -6.36 -7.74 9.97
N ILE A 414 -5.43 -8.47 9.36
CA ILE A 414 -5.64 -9.12 8.06
C ILE A 414 -6.49 -10.37 8.28
N ASP A 415 -7.67 -10.38 7.65
CA ASP A 415 -8.51 -11.57 7.53
C ASP A 415 -7.85 -12.60 6.59
N GLY A 416 -7.97 -13.88 6.94
CA GLY A 416 -7.50 -15.00 6.11
C GLY A 416 -8.40 -15.28 4.90
N ASN A 417 -9.58 -14.67 4.84
CA ASN A 417 -10.53 -14.77 3.73
C ASN A 417 -10.66 -13.43 2.99
N PHE A 418 -10.76 -13.50 1.66
CA PHE A 418 -10.97 -12.36 0.76
C PHE A 418 -12.28 -12.50 -0.01
#